data_AF-A0A833XLL6-F1
#
_entry.id   AF-A0A833XLL6-F1
#
_cell.length_a   1.000
_cell.length_b   1.000
_cell.length_c   1.000
_cell.angle_alpha   90.00
_cell.angle_beta   90.00
_cell.angle_gamma   90.00
#
_symmetry.space_group_name_H-M   'P 1'
#
loop_
_entity.id
_entity.type
_entity.pdbx_description
1 polymer ?
#
loop_
_entity_poly.entity_id
_entity_poly.type
_entity_poly.pdbx_seq_one_letter_code
_entity_poly.pdbx_strand_id
1 'polypeptide(L)'
;LFITFVVTEEWFGFIGGEPKPENLKFGTIPNVIPTEIGRGKDSPGHYDEVLKKMKALVEELLDRRLVLPATTMIADTYFTWAVEIGKKRNIQVASLWTMSAMVYSVFHHFDLLVQHHHFPIDSIAERGLYPWSSFNKNSRSPNVFVRERPYSIG
;
A
#
# COMPACT_ATOMS: atom_id res chain seq x y z
N LEU A 1 8.25 2.24 21.96
CA LEU A 1 7.65 1.94 20.63
C LEU A 1 8.10 0.54 20.22
N PHE A 2 7.16 -0.38 19.96
CA PHE A 2 7.46 -1.72 19.45
C PHE A 2 7.02 -1.80 17.98
N ILE A 3 7.88 -2.31 17.11
CA ILE A 3 7.66 -2.33 15.66
C ILE A 3 7.67 -3.78 15.18
N THR A 4 6.61 -4.17 14.49
CA THR A 4 6.61 -5.39 13.67
C THR A 4 6.80 -4.98 12.22
N PHE A 5 7.92 -5.39 11.62
CA PHE A 5 8.18 -5.20 10.20
C PHE A 5 7.68 -6.42 9.42
N VAL A 6 6.64 -6.23 8.61
CA VAL A 6 5.98 -7.32 7.91
C VAL A 6 6.63 -7.53 6.55
N VAL A 7 7.11 -8.74 6.30
CA VAL A 7 7.77 -9.14 5.05
C VAL A 7 7.29 -10.52 4.63
N THR A 8 7.57 -10.91 3.38
CA THR A 8 7.36 -12.29 2.99
C THR A 8 8.45 -13.20 3.57
N GLU A 9 8.19 -14.51 3.65
CA GLU A 9 9.17 -15.50 4.09
C GLU A 9 10.45 -15.53 3.24
N GLU A 10 10.35 -15.28 1.93
CA GLU A 10 11.53 -15.15 1.05
C GLU A 10 12.37 -13.94 1.45
N TRP A 11 11.74 -12.77 1.59
CA TRP A 11 12.43 -11.56 2.00
C TRP A 11 13.04 -11.69 3.39
N PHE A 12 12.35 -12.36 4.32
CA PHE A 12 12.92 -12.69 5.63
C PHE A 12 14.17 -13.56 5.52
N GLY A 13 14.22 -14.49 4.56
CA GLY A 13 15.42 -15.27 4.26
C GLY A 13 16.63 -14.41 3.86
N PHE A 14 16.40 -13.28 3.19
CA PHE A 14 17.47 -12.35 2.79
C PHE A 14 17.91 -11.40 3.91
N ILE A 15 16.98 -10.88 4.73
CA ILE A 15 17.28 -9.78 5.67
C ILE A 15 17.17 -10.18 7.15
N GLY A 16 16.68 -11.37 7.47
CA GLY A 16 16.38 -11.79 8.84
C GLY A 16 17.61 -11.94 9.74
N GLY A 17 18.78 -12.18 9.13
CA GLY A 17 20.07 -12.29 9.81
C GLY A 17 20.73 -10.95 10.15
N GLU A 18 20.23 -9.83 9.60
CA GLU A 18 20.83 -8.52 9.82
C GLU A 18 20.64 -8.03 11.27
N PRO A 19 21.63 -7.32 11.83
CA PRO A 19 21.48 -6.68 13.14
C PRO A 19 20.27 -5.74 13.17
N LYS A 20 19.48 -5.81 14.23
CA LYS A 20 18.26 -5.02 14.39
C LYS A 20 18.08 -4.56 15.85
N PRO A 21 17.42 -3.41 16.07
CA PRO A 21 17.03 -2.97 17.40
C PRO A 21 16.15 -4.00 18.12
N GLU A 22 16.26 -4.10 19.44
CA GLU A 22 15.50 -5.08 20.25
C GLU A 22 13.98 -4.92 20.12
N ASN A 23 13.54 -3.69 19.90
CA ASN A 23 12.14 -3.31 19.75
C ASN A 23 11.59 -3.51 18.32
N LEU A 24 12.37 -4.08 17.40
CA LEU A 24 11.94 -4.46 16.06
C LEU A 24 11.90 -5.99 15.94
N LYS A 25 10.74 -6.51 15.54
CA LYS A 25 10.55 -7.92 15.19
C LYS A 25 10.03 -8.05 13.77
N PHE A 26 10.32 -9.17 13.13
CA PHE A 26 9.72 -9.50 11.85
C PHE A 26 8.39 -10.22 12.06
N GLY A 27 7.37 -9.83 11.29
CA GLY A 27 6.19 -10.63 11.05
C GLY A 27 6.31 -11.19 9.64
N THR A 28 6.20 -12.50 9.47
CA THR A 28 6.30 -13.11 8.14
C THR A 28 4.94 -13.48 7.60
N ILE A 29 4.74 -13.24 6.32
CA ILE A 29 3.64 -13.79 5.54
C ILE A 29 4.20 -14.73 4.46
N PRO A 30 3.48 -15.79 4.07
CA PRO A 30 3.86 -16.61 2.93
C PRO A 30 4.10 -15.77 1.67
N ASN A 31 4.97 -16.24 0.78
CA ASN A 31 5.18 -15.59 -0.51
C ASN A 31 3.90 -15.61 -1.34
N VAL A 32 3.56 -14.45 -1.87
CA VAL A 32 2.39 -14.25 -2.73
C VAL A 32 2.87 -14.05 -4.16
N ILE A 33 3.42 -15.11 -4.75
CA ILE A 33 3.84 -15.11 -6.16
C ILE A 33 2.87 -16.05 -6.90
N PRO A 34 1.86 -15.52 -7.62
CA PRO A 34 1.19 -16.28 -8.66
C PRO A 34 2.20 -16.66 -9.73
N THR A 35 1.93 -17.72 -10.50
CA THR A 35 2.81 -18.18 -11.58
C THR A 35 3.29 -17.02 -12.46
N GLU A 36 4.61 -16.86 -12.60
CA GLU A 36 5.22 -15.84 -13.49
C GLU A 36 4.80 -16.03 -14.96
N ILE A 37 4.49 -17.28 -15.34
CA ILE A 37 3.93 -17.63 -16.63
C ILE A 37 2.57 -16.93 -16.80
N GLY A 38 2.54 -15.94 -17.69
CA GLY A 38 1.33 -15.18 -18.02
C GLY A 38 1.18 -13.86 -17.27
N ARG A 39 2.12 -13.47 -16.39
CA ARG A 39 2.11 -12.14 -15.71
C ARG A 39 1.99 -10.98 -16.70
N GLY A 40 2.71 -11.05 -17.82
CA GLY A 40 2.67 -10.01 -18.86
C GLY A 40 1.41 -10.01 -19.72
N LYS A 41 0.58 -11.07 -19.65
CA LYS A 41 -0.65 -11.20 -20.44
C LYS A 41 -1.83 -10.46 -19.81
N ASP A 42 -1.87 -10.39 -18.48
CA ASP A 42 -2.84 -9.64 -17.68
C ASP A 42 -2.12 -9.10 -16.43
N SER A 43 -1.29 -8.06 -16.62
CA SER A 43 -0.54 -7.46 -15.52
C SER A 43 -1.45 -6.90 -14.41
N PRO A 44 -2.58 -6.26 -14.68
CA PRO A 44 -3.43 -5.65 -13.64
C PRO A 44 -4.20 -6.70 -12.85
N GLY A 45 -4.76 -7.71 -13.52
CA GLY A 45 -5.40 -8.84 -12.84
C GLY A 45 -4.39 -9.60 -11.98
N HIS A 46 -3.14 -9.75 -12.44
CA HIS A 46 -2.07 -10.31 -11.63
C HIS A 46 -1.78 -9.46 -10.37
N TYR A 47 -1.64 -8.14 -10.52
CA TYR A 47 -1.42 -7.23 -9.38
C TYR A 47 -2.58 -7.29 -8.38
N ASP A 48 -3.83 -7.27 -8.84
CA ASP A 48 -5.01 -7.32 -7.97
C ASP A 48 -5.08 -8.64 -7.19
N GLU A 49 -4.79 -9.77 -7.83
CA GLU A 49 -4.74 -11.07 -7.17
C GLU A 49 -3.63 -11.17 -6.12
N VAL A 50 -2.45 -10.58 -6.39
CA VAL A 50 -1.38 -10.46 -5.39
C VAL A 50 -1.85 -9.63 -4.21
N LEU A 51 -2.38 -8.43 -4.44
CA LEU A 51 -2.85 -7.54 -3.38
C LEU A 51 -3.94 -8.18 -2.51
N LYS A 52 -4.89 -8.90 -3.13
CA LYS A 52 -5.96 -9.61 -2.44
C LYS A 52 -5.44 -10.74 -1.55
N LYS A 53 -4.50 -11.55 -2.04
CA LYS A 53 -3.87 -12.62 -1.25
C LYS A 53 -3.03 -12.06 -0.11
N MET A 54 -2.24 -11.01 -0.37
CA MET A 54 -1.47 -10.32 0.67
C MET A 54 -2.38 -9.75 1.76
N LYS A 55 -3.50 -9.12 1.39
CA LYS A 55 -4.50 -8.61 2.34
C LYS A 55 -4.94 -9.69 3.33
N ALA A 56 -5.35 -10.86 2.83
CA ALA A 56 -5.83 -11.94 3.68
C ALA A 56 -4.76 -12.43 4.68
N LEU A 57 -3.51 -12.54 4.22
CA LEU A 57 -2.38 -12.96 5.07
C LEU A 57 -2.05 -11.90 6.12
N VAL A 58 -2.12 -10.62 5.78
CA VAL A 58 -1.90 -9.52 6.73
C VAL A 58 -3.03 -9.44 7.76
N GLU A 59 -4.28 -9.67 7.36
CA GLU A 59 -5.40 -9.78 8.31
C GLU A 59 -5.18 -10.93 9.30
N GLU A 60 -4.79 -12.12 8.83
CA GLU A 60 -4.47 -13.24 9.71
C GLU A 60 -3.30 -12.93 10.66
N LEU A 61 -2.24 -12.28 10.15
CA LEU A 61 -1.09 -11.88 10.95
C LEU A 61 -1.51 -10.94 12.09
N LEU A 62 -2.30 -9.91 11.78
CA LEU A 62 -2.83 -8.94 12.73
C LEU A 62 -3.68 -9.59 13.82
N ASP A 63 -4.47 -10.60 13.45
CA ASP A 63 -5.44 -11.21 14.35
C ASP A 63 -4.81 -12.26 15.29
N ARG A 64 -3.72 -12.92 14.89
CA ARG A 64 -3.24 -14.13 15.60
C ARG A 64 -1.74 -14.26 15.83
N ARG A 65 -0.90 -13.45 15.18
CA ARG A 65 0.55 -13.71 15.12
C ARG A 65 1.42 -12.55 15.60
N LEU A 66 0.84 -11.40 15.92
CA LEU A 66 1.60 -10.30 16.49
C LEU A 66 1.87 -10.51 17.98
N VAL A 67 3.08 -10.13 18.42
CA VAL A 67 3.47 -10.13 19.84
C VAL A 67 2.61 -9.16 20.66
N LEU A 68 2.28 -8.01 20.05
CA LEU A 68 1.40 -7.00 20.63
C LEU A 68 0.36 -6.58 19.59
N PRO A 69 -0.88 -6.25 20.01
CA PRO A 69 -1.88 -5.70 19.11
C PRO A 69 -1.37 -4.44 18.40
N ALA A 70 -1.56 -4.37 17.08
CA ALA A 70 -1.20 -3.19 16.31
C ALA A 70 -2.13 -2.02 16.64
N THR A 71 -1.55 -0.85 16.93
CA THR A 71 -2.29 0.41 17.10
C THR A 71 -2.12 1.35 15.92
N THR A 72 -1.03 1.16 15.16
CA THR A 72 -0.68 1.94 13.97
C THR A 72 -0.13 0.99 12.91
N MET A 73 -0.47 1.24 11.65
CA MET A 73 0.03 0.53 10.48
C MET A 73 0.59 1.54 9.49
N ILE A 74 1.81 1.30 9.04
CA ILE A 74 2.43 2.04 7.94
C ILE A 74 2.46 1.08 6.76
N ALA A 75 1.89 1.49 5.63
CA ALA A 75 1.83 0.67 4.44
C ALA A 75 2.20 1.49 3.21
N ASP A 76 2.80 0.84 2.23
CA ASP A 76 3.00 1.46 0.91
C ASP A 76 1.65 1.91 0.34
N THR A 77 1.65 3.03 -0.37
CA THR A 77 0.45 3.62 -0.97
C THR A 77 -0.27 2.68 -1.95
N TYR A 78 0.43 1.71 -2.55
CA TYR A 78 -0.19 0.66 -3.38
C TYR A 78 -1.05 -0.32 -2.60
N PHE A 79 -0.82 -0.49 -1.30
CA PHE A 79 -1.60 -1.37 -0.45
C PHE A 79 -2.89 -0.68 -0.01
N THR A 80 -3.75 -0.39 -0.99
CA THR A 80 -5.03 0.33 -0.80
C THR A 80 -5.94 -0.30 0.27
N TRP A 81 -5.85 -1.61 0.46
CA TRP A 81 -6.57 -2.36 1.49
C TRP A 81 -6.14 -2.01 2.92
N ALA A 82 -5.00 -1.36 3.14
CA ALA A 82 -4.52 -0.96 4.46
C ALA A 82 -5.50 -0.03 5.17
N VAL A 83 -6.11 0.91 4.44
CA VAL A 83 -7.12 1.84 4.97
C VAL A 83 -8.37 1.08 5.43
N GLU A 84 -8.81 0.09 4.65
CA GLU A 84 -9.96 -0.75 5.00
C GLU A 84 -9.70 -1.58 6.26
N ILE A 85 -8.53 -2.22 6.35
CA ILE A 85 -8.11 -2.98 7.53
C ILE A 85 -8.07 -2.04 8.75
N GLY A 86 -7.44 -0.87 8.60
CA GLY A 86 -7.29 0.11 9.66
C GLY A 86 -8.64 0.57 10.22
N LYS A 87 -9.56 0.93 9.32
CA LYS A 87 -10.92 1.34 9.69
C LYS A 87 -11.68 0.22 10.42
N LYS A 88 -11.61 -1.02 9.94
CA LYS A 88 -12.30 -2.17 10.56
C LYS A 88 -11.77 -2.50 11.97
N ARG A 89 -10.48 -2.29 12.21
CA ARG A 89 -9.79 -2.67 13.45
C ARG A 89 -9.46 -1.50 14.38
N ASN A 90 -9.91 -0.29 14.04
CA ASN A 90 -9.57 0.95 14.76
C ASN A 90 -8.05 1.17 14.91
N ILE A 91 -7.30 0.90 13.84
CA ILE A 91 -5.85 1.08 13.73
C ILE A 91 -5.58 2.34 12.92
N GLN A 92 -4.68 3.20 13.41
CA GLN A 92 -4.23 4.37 12.65
C GLN A 92 -3.41 3.94 11.45
N VAL A 93 -3.69 4.50 10.26
CA VAL A 93 -2.98 4.14 9.03
C VAL A 93 -2.21 5.34 8.53
N ALA A 94 -0.92 5.14 8.26
CA ALA A 94 -0.10 6.09 7.53
C ALA A 94 0.32 5.46 6.19
N SER A 95 0.24 6.25 5.12
CA SER A 95 0.66 5.83 3.80
C SER A 95 2.10 6.26 3.54
N LEU A 96 2.91 5.34 2.99
CA LEU A 96 4.29 5.59 2.58
C LEU A 96 4.36 5.58 1.05
N TRP A 97 4.92 6.65 0.48
CA TRP A 97 5.22 6.72 -0.94
C TRP A 97 6.71 6.41 -1.15
N THR A 98 6.99 5.28 -1.79
CA THR A 98 8.36 4.76 -1.94
C THR A 98 9.08 5.30 -3.19
N MET A 99 8.40 6.05 -4.04
CA MET A 99 8.99 6.70 -5.22
C MET A 99 9.32 8.17 -4.94
N SER A 100 9.85 8.90 -5.93
CA SER A 100 10.23 10.29 -5.75
C SER A 100 9.02 11.21 -5.54
N ALA A 101 9.28 12.37 -4.90
CA ALA A 101 8.29 13.43 -4.72
C ALA A 101 7.75 13.96 -6.07
N MET A 102 8.55 13.94 -7.12
CA MET A 102 8.10 14.32 -8.47
C MET A 102 7.04 13.35 -8.98
N VAL A 103 7.28 12.04 -8.87
CA VAL A 103 6.29 11.03 -9.29
C VAL A 103 5.04 11.13 -8.42
N TYR A 104 5.19 11.34 -7.11
CA TYR A 104 4.06 11.62 -6.22
C TYR A 104 3.22 12.79 -6.72
N SER A 105 3.85 13.94 -7.04
CA SER A 105 3.17 15.15 -7.50
C SER A 105 2.35 14.90 -8.77
N VAL A 106 2.87 14.10 -9.71
CA VAL A 106 2.17 13.72 -10.94
C VAL A 106 0.92 12.91 -10.63
N PHE A 107 1.00 11.92 -9.73
CA PHE A 107 -0.15 11.10 -9.35
C PHE A 107 -1.15 11.85 -8.47
N HIS A 108 -0.68 12.73 -7.60
CA HIS A 108 -1.53 13.52 -6.72
C HIS A 108 -2.39 14.52 -7.49
N HIS A 109 -1.82 15.13 -8.54
CA HIS A 109 -2.48 16.09 -9.42
C HIS A 109 -2.90 15.49 -10.77
N PHE A 110 -3.16 14.17 -10.81
CA PHE A 110 -3.50 13.47 -12.06
C PHE A 110 -4.80 14.00 -12.69
N ASP A 111 -5.73 14.47 -11.86
CA ASP A 111 -6.96 15.13 -12.31
C ASP A 111 -6.69 16.40 -13.13
N LEU A 112 -5.64 17.16 -12.81
CA LEU A 112 -5.24 18.32 -13.61
C LEU A 112 -4.71 17.91 -14.98
N LEU A 113 -3.94 16.82 -15.06
CA LEU A 113 -3.47 16.29 -16.35
C LEU A 113 -4.63 15.87 -17.25
N VAL A 114 -5.66 15.27 -16.64
CA VAL A 114 -6.91 14.90 -17.29
C VAL A 114 -7.68 16.14 -17.76
N GLN A 115 -7.90 17.12 -16.86
CA GLN A 115 -8.65 18.34 -17.16
C GLN A 115 -8.01 19.19 -18.25
N HIS A 116 -6.67 19.21 -18.31
CA HIS A 116 -5.91 19.96 -19.31
C HIS A 116 -5.58 19.14 -20.57
N HIS A 117 -6.13 17.93 -20.71
CA HIS A 117 -5.87 17.04 -21.85
C HIS A 117 -4.39 16.70 -22.08
N HIS A 118 -3.56 16.83 -21.04
CA HIS A 118 -2.16 16.38 -21.03
C HIS A 118 -2.04 14.87 -20.78
N PHE A 119 -3.18 14.19 -20.63
CA PHE A 119 -3.29 12.75 -20.60
C PHE A 119 -4.36 12.30 -21.61
N PRO A 120 -4.05 11.41 -22.57
CA PRO A 120 -5.02 10.98 -23.56
C PRO A 120 -6.09 10.09 -22.90
N ILE A 121 -7.32 10.59 -22.79
CA ILE A 121 -8.48 9.85 -22.25
C ILE A 121 -9.37 9.27 -23.35
N ASP A 122 -9.09 9.60 -24.61
CA ASP A 122 -9.92 9.21 -25.77
C ASP A 122 -9.93 7.70 -26.09
N SER A 123 -9.42 6.85 -25.20
CA SER A 123 -9.71 5.42 -25.13
C SER A 123 -10.43 5.06 -23.82
N ILE A 124 -11.74 5.30 -23.77
CA ILE A 124 -12.68 4.99 -22.67
C ILE A 124 -12.78 3.46 -22.32
N ALA A 125 -11.89 2.60 -22.84
CA ALA A 125 -11.98 1.14 -22.74
C ALA A 125 -10.74 0.42 -22.18
N GLU A 126 -9.81 1.10 -21.50
CA GLU A 126 -8.83 0.43 -20.62
C GLU A 126 -9.32 0.48 -19.16
N ARG A 127 -10.60 0.12 -18.93
CA ARG A 127 -11.35 0.15 -17.66
C ARG A 127 -10.91 -0.89 -16.61
N GLY A 128 -9.63 -1.18 -16.55
CA GLY A 128 -9.06 -2.20 -15.69
C GLY A 128 -7.63 -2.56 -16.06
N LEU A 129 -7.03 -1.86 -17.03
CA LEU A 129 -5.71 -2.22 -17.53
C LEU A 129 -4.56 -1.61 -16.73
N TYR A 130 -4.87 -0.81 -15.69
CA TYR A 130 -3.84 -0.29 -14.81
C TYR A 130 -4.29 -0.22 -13.33
N PRO A 131 -3.46 -0.72 -12.39
CA PRO A 131 -3.72 -0.64 -10.94
C PRO A 131 -4.00 0.79 -10.42
N TRP A 132 -3.57 1.82 -11.15
CA TRP A 132 -3.67 3.24 -10.80
C TRP A 132 -5.09 3.80 -10.85
N SER A 133 -6.01 3.16 -11.58
CA SER A 133 -7.42 3.59 -11.61
C SER A 133 -8.08 3.49 -10.22
N SER A 134 -7.60 2.57 -9.38
CA SER A 134 -7.99 2.42 -7.97
C SER A 134 -7.35 3.49 -7.07
N PHE A 135 -6.17 4.01 -7.42
CA PHE A 135 -5.51 5.10 -6.68
C PHE A 135 -6.33 6.39 -6.71
N ASN A 136 -6.84 6.79 -7.88
CA ASN A 136 -7.62 8.02 -8.06
C ASN A 136 -8.99 7.96 -7.33
N LYS A 137 -9.56 6.76 -7.13
CA LYS A 137 -10.79 6.61 -6.32
C LYS A 137 -10.53 6.81 -4.82
N ASN A 138 -9.36 6.38 -4.33
CA ASN A 138 -9.01 6.49 -2.91
C ASN A 138 -8.35 7.82 -2.53
N SER A 139 -7.69 8.53 -3.44
CA SER A 139 -7.18 9.89 -3.20
C SER A 139 -8.28 10.90 -2.92
N ARG A 140 -9.52 10.62 -3.35
CA ARG A 140 -10.73 11.38 -2.99
C ARG A 140 -11.23 11.12 -1.57
N SER A 141 -10.65 10.16 -0.83
CA SER A 141 -11.02 9.92 0.56
C SER A 141 -10.25 10.89 1.47
N PRO A 142 -10.92 11.83 2.15
CA PRO A 142 -10.27 12.84 3.00
C PRO A 142 -9.57 12.26 4.25
N ASN A 143 -9.63 10.95 4.46
CA ASN A 143 -9.10 10.26 5.64
C ASN A 143 -7.71 9.65 5.45
N VAL A 144 -7.09 9.79 4.27
CA VAL A 144 -5.78 9.17 3.95
C VAL A 144 -4.60 10.11 4.22
N PHE A 145 -4.87 11.40 4.44
CA PHE A 145 -3.80 12.39 4.65
C PHE A 145 -3.62 12.69 6.13
N VAL A 146 -2.35 12.63 6.55
CA VAL A 146 -1.83 13.21 7.79
C VAL A 146 -2.50 14.58 7.98
N ARG A 147 -3.13 14.79 9.15
CA ARG A 147 -3.54 16.14 9.58
C ARG A 147 -2.26 16.99 9.65
N GLU A 148 -1.93 17.70 8.58
CA GLU A 148 -1.06 18.86 8.70
C GLU A 148 -1.81 19.87 9.56
N ARG A 149 -1.32 20.09 10.79
CA ARG A 149 -1.82 21.20 11.60
C ARG A 149 -1.44 22.49 10.86
N PRO A 150 -2.38 23.42 10.62
CA PRO A 150 -2.01 24.71 10.07
C PRO A 150 -1.06 25.38 11.06
N TYR A 151 0.13 25.76 10.57
CA TYR A 151 0.99 26.68 11.29
C TYR A 151 0.28 28.04 11.31
N SER A 152 -0.23 28.42 12.47
CA SER A 152 -0.64 29.79 12.75
C SER A 152 0.63 30.63 12.81
N ILE A 153 0.86 31.44 11.78
CA ILE A 153 1.80 32.55 11.84
C ILE A 153 1.09 33.66 12.63
N GLY A 154 1.60 33.94 13.82
CA GLY A 154 1.29 35.15 14.60
C GLY A 154 2.16 36.31 14.18
#